data_AF-A0A2Z6R8F3-F1
#
_entry.id   AF-A0A2Z6R8F3-F1
#
_cell.length_a   1.000
_cell.length_b   1.000
_cell.length_c   1.000
_cell.angle_alpha   90.00
_cell.angle_beta   90.00
_cell.angle_gamma   90.00
#
_symmetry.space_group_name_H-M   'P 1'
#
loop_
_entity.id
_entity.type
_entity.pdbx_description
1 polymer ?
#
loop_
_entity_poly.entity_id
_entity_poly.type
_entity_poly.pdbx_seq_one_letter_code
_entity_poly.pdbx_strand_id
1 'polypeptide(L)'
;MDKTSVWFDMAGNITVNNKGNKTVHICTTGNDKNHFTVVLTCSADGTQYLPNCIFKGLFRIQMSENLSKEPAMIVYDSFHGHLEESVKTKFKQHNFHLAVIPAGLTSVFQLLDVSINKPFKVNLRKEWHEWMSKSGSGITVVGNLKRARISDVCKWVKRSWDAVSDQIVFNSFKKCSISNLLDGLEDDMVYEEIDKLIMEYEKENLEEFDGDVEIVSN
;
A
#
# COMPACT_ATOMS: atom_id res chain seq x y z
N MET A 1 -10.72 4.92 2.73
CA MET A 1 -9.45 5.16 3.46
C MET A 1 -9.17 3.94 4.29
N ASP A 2 -7.93 3.49 4.38
CA ASP A 2 -7.54 2.38 5.24
C ASP A 2 -6.08 2.52 5.74
N LYS A 3 -5.74 1.78 6.79
CA LYS A 3 -4.41 1.70 7.40
C LYS A 3 -3.80 0.33 7.14
N THR A 4 -2.62 0.30 6.53
CA THR A 4 -1.88 -0.95 6.30
C THR A 4 -0.52 -0.93 7.00
N SER A 5 -0.12 -2.08 7.54
CA SER A 5 1.22 -2.24 8.13
C SER A 5 2.24 -2.53 7.05
N VAL A 6 3.36 -1.80 7.11
CA VAL A 6 4.50 -1.94 6.20
C VAL A 6 5.77 -2.22 7.00
N TRP A 7 6.54 -3.21 6.57
CA TRP A 7 7.82 -3.54 7.18
C TRP A 7 8.95 -2.71 6.58
N PHE A 8 9.95 -2.37 7.39
CA PHE A 8 11.14 -1.68 6.90
C PHE A 8 12.04 -2.58 6.04
N ASP A 9 12.15 -3.85 6.44
CA ASP A 9 12.78 -4.87 5.61
C ASP A 9 11.66 -5.74 5.02
N MET A 10 11.57 -5.76 3.69
CA MET A 10 10.53 -6.49 2.96
C MET A 10 11.08 -7.73 2.28
N ALA A 11 12.10 -8.34 2.89
CA ALA A 11 12.68 -9.61 2.48
C ALA A 11 11.58 -10.69 2.48
N GLY A 12 11.07 -11.03 1.30
CA GLY A 12 10.15 -12.14 1.09
C GLY A 12 10.92 -13.45 0.94
N ASN A 13 10.37 -14.38 0.14
CA ASN A 13 11.07 -15.61 -0.25
C ASN A 13 12.13 -15.37 -1.35
N ILE A 14 12.33 -14.12 -1.76
CA ILE A 14 13.22 -13.72 -2.85
C ILE A 14 14.48 -13.12 -2.26
N THR A 15 15.62 -13.60 -2.73
CA THR A 15 16.94 -13.24 -2.23
C THR A 15 17.82 -12.73 -3.36
N VAL A 16 18.45 -11.58 -3.18
CA VAL A 16 19.42 -11.05 -4.15
C VAL A 16 20.81 -11.55 -3.79
N ASN A 17 21.48 -12.24 -4.72
CA ASN A 17 22.86 -12.69 -4.55
C ASN A 17 23.69 -12.44 -5.82
N ASN A 18 25.01 -12.34 -5.64
CA ASN A 18 25.93 -12.32 -6.76
C ASN A 18 25.89 -13.66 -7.51
N LYS A 19 25.86 -13.58 -8.84
CA LYS A 19 25.83 -14.75 -9.73
C LYS A 19 27.01 -15.69 -9.42
N GLY A 20 26.72 -16.97 -9.19
CA GLY A 20 27.72 -18.01 -8.87
C GLY A 20 27.95 -18.31 -7.38
N ASN A 21 27.24 -17.63 -6.47
CA ASN A 21 27.29 -17.96 -5.04
C ASN A 21 26.67 -19.33 -4.76
N LYS A 22 27.44 -20.23 -4.10
CA LYS A 22 26.99 -21.57 -3.70
C LYS A 22 25.98 -21.56 -2.54
N THR A 23 25.90 -20.44 -1.82
CA THR A 23 25.04 -20.27 -0.65
C THR A 23 24.24 -18.98 -0.82
N VAL A 24 22.92 -19.09 -0.69
CA VAL A 24 21.99 -17.97 -0.76
C VAL A 24 21.70 -17.48 0.66
N HIS A 25 22.22 -16.31 1.04
CA HIS A 25 21.90 -15.68 2.33
C HIS A 25 20.74 -14.70 2.18
N ILE A 26 19.74 -14.80 3.07
CA ILE A 26 18.67 -13.80 3.17
C ILE A 26 19.25 -12.52 3.77
N CYS A 27 19.49 -11.53 2.91
CA CYS A 27 20.04 -10.24 3.27
C CYS A 27 18.94 -9.33 3.85
N THR A 28 18.94 -9.17 5.17
CA THR A 28 18.12 -8.16 5.88
C THR A 28 19.02 -7.12 6.56
N THR A 29 18.46 -5.97 6.94
CA THR A 29 19.18 -4.94 7.70
C THR A 29 19.11 -5.18 9.21
N GLY A 30 18.62 -6.35 9.64
CA GLY A 30 18.30 -6.66 11.03
C GLY A 30 17.08 -5.90 11.56
N ASN A 31 16.24 -5.38 10.66
CA ASN A 31 15.08 -4.55 10.96
C ASN A 31 13.77 -5.17 10.44
N ASP A 32 13.81 -6.47 10.19
CA ASP A 32 12.74 -7.38 9.76
C ASP A 32 11.57 -7.45 10.74
N LYS A 33 11.80 -7.17 12.01
CA LYS A 33 10.75 -7.13 13.04
C LYS A 33 10.11 -5.75 13.25
N ASN A 34 10.59 -4.73 12.55
CA ASN A 34 10.07 -3.38 12.68
C ASN A 34 9.16 -3.02 11.50
N HIS A 35 7.97 -2.54 11.84
CA HIS A 35 6.99 -2.03 10.89
C HIS A 35 6.53 -0.62 11.29
N PHE A 36 5.94 0.06 10.33
CA PHE A 36 5.26 1.34 10.48
C PHE A 36 3.89 1.24 9.79
N THR A 37 3.02 2.20 10.09
CA THR A 37 1.67 2.22 9.51
C THR A 37 1.61 3.24 8.38
N VAL A 38 1.08 2.85 7.24
CA VAL A 38 0.74 3.75 6.12
C VAL A 38 -0.77 3.90 6.08
N VAL A 39 -1.24 5.14 5.99
CA VAL A 39 -2.64 5.47 5.74
C VAL A 39 -2.79 5.88 4.29
N LEU A 40 -3.64 5.15 3.56
CA LEU A 40 -3.92 5.37 2.15
C LEU A 40 -5.37 5.81 1.98
N THR A 41 -5.58 6.78 1.08
CA THR A 41 -6.91 7.34 0.79
C THR A 41 -7.02 7.59 -0.70
N CYS A 42 -8.12 7.13 -1.29
CA CYS A 42 -8.51 7.40 -2.68
C CYS A 42 -10.00 7.73 -2.75
N SER A 43 -10.40 8.38 -3.85
CA SER A 43 -11.79 8.76 -4.16
C SER A 43 -12.27 8.03 -5.43
N ALA A 44 -13.60 7.98 -5.60
CA ALA A 44 -14.27 7.28 -6.70
C ALA A 44 -14.00 7.88 -8.08
N ASP A 45 -13.52 9.13 -8.13
CA ASP A 45 -13.06 9.82 -9.34
C ASP A 45 -11.62 9.43 -9.75
N GLY A 46 -11.02 8.46 -9.04
CA GLY A 46 -9.64 8.02 -9.26
C GLY A 46 -8.61 8.83 -8.46
N THR A 47 -9.00 9.93 -7.80
CA THR A 47 -8.06 10.76 -7.06
C THR A 47 -7.38 9.98 -5.93
N GLN A 48 -6.06 9.88 -6.00
CA GLN A 48 -5.21 9.33 -4.96
C GLN A 48 -4.66 10.45 -4.08
N TYR A 49 -4.94 10.41 -2.78
CA TYR A 49 -4.45 11.41 -1.84
C TYR A 49 -3.08 11.03 -1.29
N LEU A 50 -2.31 12.03 -0.86
CA LEU A 50 -0.95 11.82 -0.38
C LEU A 50 -0.91 10.87 0.85
N PRO A 51 -0.06 9.82 0.83
CA PRO A 51 -0.08 8.77 1.84
C PRO A 51 0.58 9.26 3.14
N ASN A 52 -0.02 8.92 4.28
CA ASN A 52 0.49 9.34 5.59
C ASN A 52 1.26 8.20 6.27
N CYS A 53 2.52 8.45 6.66
CA CYS A 53 3.35 7.47 7.36
C CYS A 53 3.38 7.74 8.87
N ILE A 54 3.06 6.72 9.67
CA ILE A 54 3.04 6.77 11.13
C ILE A 54 4.13 5.83 11.66
N PHE A 55 5.18 6.42 12.23
CA PHE A 55 6.31 5.70 12.81
C PHE A 55 6.19 5.66 14.34
N LYS A 56 6.44 4.49 14.95
CA LYS A 56 6.46 4.37 16.42
C LYS A 56 7.54 5.27 17.01
N GLY A 57 7.18 6.10 18.00
CA GLY A 57 8.12 6.96 18.72
C GLY A 57 8.62 8.19 17.95
N LEU A 58 8.23 8.38 16.68
CA LEU A 58 8.45 9.62 15.94
C LEU A 58 7.13 10.40 15.86
N PHE A 59 7.22 11.72 15.92
CA PHE A 59 6.09 12.58 15.57
C PHE A 59 5.60 12.24 14.16
N ARG A 60 4.28 12.18 14.00
CA ARG A 60 3.58 11.91 12.74
C ARG A 60 4.21 12.75 11.61
N ILE A 61 4.81 12.11 10.62
CA ILE A 61 5.22 12.80 9.39
C ILE A 61 3.96 12.89 8.55
N GLN A 62 3.21 13.97 8.74
CA GLN A 62 2.00 14.23 7.99
C GLN A 62 2.39 14.69 6.59
N MET A 63 1.91 13.94 5.62
CA MET A 63 2.04 14.28 4.21
C MET A 63 0.61 14.54 3.73
N SER A 64 0.09 15.76 3.91
CA SER A 64 -0.96 16.36 3.06
C SER A 64 -1.39 17.74 3.57
N GLU A 65 -1.51 18.68 2.64
CA GLU A 65 -2.54 19.72 2.62
C GLU A 65 -3.29 19.54 1.28
N ASN A 66 -4.58 19.85 1.22
CA ASN A 66 -5.52 19.68 0.08
C ASN A 66 -6.49 18.48 0.17
N LEU A 67 -7.37 18.47 1.19
CA LEU A 67 -8.69 17.86 1.02
C LEU A 67 -9.64 18.93 0.44
N SER A 68 -10.49 18.53 -0.50
CA SER A 68 -11.57 19.37 -1.04
C SER A 68 -12.47 19.89 0.09
N LYS A 69 -13.02 21.11 -0.07
CA LYS A 69 -14.03 21.68 0.83
C LYS A 69 -15.45 21.24 0.51
N GLU A 70 -15.63 20.45 -0.55
CA GLU A 70 -16.93 19.95 -0.97
C GLU A 70 -17.42 18.84 -0.03
N PRO A 71 -18.75 18.69 0.14
CA PRO A 71 -19.29 17.56 0.88
C PRO A 71 -18.86 16.24 0.23
N ALA A 72 -18.33 15.34 1.05
CA ALA A 72 -17.88 14.03 0.58
C ALA A 72 -18.25 12.94 1.58
N MET A 73 -18.35 11.70 1.09
CA MET A 73 -18.58 10.54 1.93
C MET A 73 -17.25 9.82 2.18
N ILE A 74 -16.98 9.46 3.42
CA ILE A 74 -15.85 8.62 3.78
C ILE A 74 -16.37 7.28 4.27
N VAL A 75 -15.83 6.22 3.68
CA VAL A 75 -16.08 4.83 4.04
C VAL A 75 -14.88 4.31 4.86
N TYR A 76 -15.14 3.76 6.06
CA TYR A 76 -14.15 3.05 6.89
C TYR A 76 -14.74 1.86 7.64
N ASP A 77 -13.86 0.97 8.12
CA ASP A 77 -14.24 -0.14 8.97
C ASP A 77 -14.84 0.30 10.33
N SER A 78 -15.37 -0.69 11.04
CA SER A 78 -15.92 -0.53 12.39
C SER A 78 -14.87 -0.58 13.50
N PHE A 79 -13.60 -0.26 13.20
CA PHE A 79 -12.56 -0.19 14.23
C PHE A 79 -12.95 0.83 15.31
N HIS A 80 -12.80 0.44 16.58
CA HIS A 80 -13.32 1.20 17.71
C HIS A 80 -12.88 2.66 17.74
N GLY A 81 -11.61 2.94 17.42
CA GLY A 81 -11.08 4.31 17.38
C GLY A 81 -11.64 5.18 16.25
N HIS A 82 -12.24 4.59 15.21
CA HIS A 82 -12.96 5.31 14.16
C HIS A 82 -14.39 5.69 14.57
N LEU A 83 -14.94 4.99 15.56
CA LEU A 83 -16.31 5.20 16.04
C LEU A 83 -16.40 6.23 17.17
N GLU A 84 -15.28 6.72 17.67
CA GLU A 84 -15.21 7.77 18.69
C GLU A 84 -15.94 9.05 18.25
N GLU A 85 -16.67 9.66 19.18
CA GLU A 85 -17.44 10.88 18.90
C GLU A 85 -16.54 12.06 18.52
N SER A 86 -15.31 12.09 19.05
CA SER A 86 -14.28 13.07 18.72
C SER A 86 -13.93 13.04 17.22
N VAL A 87 -13.90 11.85 16.63
CA VAL A 87 -13.61 11.62 15.21
C VAL A 87 -14.82 12.00 14.35
N LYS A 88 -16.02 11.54 14.73
CA LYS A 88 -17.27 11.90 14.04
C LYS A 88 -17.50 13.42 14.00
N THR A 89 -17.22 14.10 15.11
CA THR A 89 -17.36 15.56 15.21
C THR A 89 -16.43 16.28 14.24
N LYS A 90 -15.17 15.85 14.13
CA LYS A 90 -14.23 16.43 13.16
C LYS A 90 -14.67 16.24 11.72
N PHE A 91 -15.14 15.06 11.35
CA PHE A 91 -15.64 14.82 9.99
C PHE A 91 -16.87 15.69 9.67
N LYS A 92 -17.83 15.80 10.60
CA LYS A 92 -18.98 16.70 10.45
C LYS A 92 -18.58 18.16 10.28
N GLN A 93 -17.60 18.65 11.06
CA GLN A 93 -17.06 20.02 10.94
C GLN A 93 -16.47 20.30 9.56
N HIS A 94 -15.93 19.29 8.90
CA HIS A 94 -15.34 19.36 7.58
C HIS A 94 -16.30 18.91 6.46
N ASN A 95 -17.60 18.79 6.74
CA ASN A 95 -18.64 18.40 5.78
C ASN A 95 -18.48 16.99 5.19
N PHE A 96 -17.81 16.09 5.92
CA PHE A 96 -17.70 14.68 5.55
C PHE A 96 -18.81 13.85 6.20
N HIS A 97 -19.53 13.12 5.37
CA HIS A 97 -20.48 12.11 5.80
C HIS A 97 -19.76 10.79 6.03
N LEU A 98 -20.18 10.09 7.08
CA LEU A 98 -19.59 8.82 7.46
C LEU A 98 -20.48 7.64 7.07
N ALA A 99 -19.96 6.72 6.26
CA ALA A 99 -20.46 5.35 6.14
C ALA A 99 -19.50 4.35 6.84
N VAL A 100 -20.02 3.57 7.79
CA VAL A 100 -19.25 2.55 8.53
C VAL A 100 -19.51 1.17 7.93
N ILE A 101 -18.45 0.43 7.62
CA ILE A 101 -18.53 -0.96 7.18
C ILE A 101 -18.79 -1.87 8.40
N PRO A 102 -19.85 -2.69 8.39
CA PRO A 102 -20.11 -3.64 9.46
C PRO A 102 -18.95 -4.62 9.67
N ALA A 103 -18.79 -5.09 10.91
CA ALA A 103 -17.76 -6.06 11.25
C ALA A 103 -17.91 -7.33 10.39
N GLY A 104 -16.79 -7.88 9.92
CA GLY A 104 -16.76 -9.07 9.06
C GLY A 104 -17.03 -8.81 7.58
N LEU A 105 -17.30 -7.56 7.17
CA LEU A 105 -17.55 -7.21 5.75
C LEU A 105 -16.40 -6.41 5.12
N THR A 106 -15.29 -6.24 5.82
CA THR A 106 -14.09 -5.57 5.30
C THR A 106 -13.60 -6.23 4.01
N SER A 107 -13.60 -7.56 3.93
CA SER A 107 -13.19 -8.32 2.75
C SER A 107 -14.11 -8.15 1.53
N VAL A 108 -15.22 -7.43 1.67
CA VAL A 108 -16.20 -7.19 0.61
C VAL A 108 -16.30 -5.70 0.28
N PHE A 109 -16.40 -4.84 1.29
CA PHE A 109 -16.69 -3.42 1.11
C PHE A 109 -15.50 -2.49 1.33
N GLN A 110 -14.37 -2.99 1.83
CA GLN A 110 -13.18 -2.16 2.03
C GLN A 110 -12.27 -2.26 0.81
N LEU A 111 -12.42 -1.31 -0.12
CA LEU A 111 -11.68 -1.25 -1.39
C LEU A 111 -10.17 -1.50 -1.23
N LEU A 112 -9.60 -0.92 -0.17
CA LEU A 112 -8.19 -1.05 0.11
C LEU A 112 -7.77 -2.50 0.41
N ASP A 113 -8.55 -3.25 1.17
CA ASP A 113 -8.25 -4.66 1.41
C ASP A 113 -8.64 -5.56 0.25
N VAL A 114 -9.68 -5.19 -0.50
CA VAL A 114 -10.18 -5.99 -1.62
C VAL A 114 -9.21 -5.98 -2.80
N SER A 115 -8.68 -4.81 -3.19
CA SER A 115 -7.94 -4.70 -4.46
C SER A 115 -6.66 -3.86 -4.39
N ILE A 116 -6.51 -2.90 -3.48
CA ILE A 116 -5.43 -1.89 -3.57
C ILE A 116 -4.20 -2.22 -2.70
N ASN A 117 -4.40 -2.76 -1.49
CA ASN A 117 -3.31 -3.03 -0.54
C ASN A 117 -2.31 -4.04 -1.11
N LYS A 118 -2.77 -4.98 -1.94
CA LYS A 118 -1.91 -5.98 -2.60
C LYS A 118 -0.95 -5.35 -3.64
N PRO A 119 -1.41 -4.67 -4.71
CA PRO A 119 -0.51 -4.03 -5.68
C PRO A 119 0.37 -2.96 -5.05
N PHE A 120 -0.15 -2.15 -4.11
CA PHE A 120 0.67 -1.20 -3.36
C PHE A 120 1.86 -1.87 -2.64
N LYS A 121 1.63 -2.99 -1.95
CA LYS A 121 2.69 -3.74 -1.25
C LYS A 121 3.67 -4.41 -2.21
N VAL A 122 3.22 -4.81 -3.40
CA VAL A 122 4.10 -5.34 -4.46
C VAL A 122 5.07 -4.24 -4.93
N ASN A 123 4.54 -3.05 -5.27
CA ASN A 123 5.35 -1.90 -5.70
C ASN A 123 6.34 -1.47 -4.62
N LEU A 124 5.89 -1.46 -3.36
CA LEU A 124 6.73 -1.08 -2.24
C LEU A 124 7.87 -2.07 -2.00
N ARG A 125 7.63 -3.35 -2.26
CA ARG A 125 8.68 -4.37 -2.22
C ARG A 125 9.68 -4.20 -3.36
N LYS A 126 9.23 -3.83 -4.57
CA LYS A 126 10.13 -3.52 -5.70
C LYS A 126 11.10 -2.39 -5.35
N GLU A 127 10.57 -1.28 -4.84
CA GLU A 127 11.37 -0.12 -4.40
C GLU A 127 12.45 -0.50 -3.38
N TRP A 128 12.11 -1.37 -2.43
CA TRP A 128 13.05 -1.89 -1.46
C TRP A 128 14.11 -2.80 -2.08
N HIS A 129 13.72 -3.73 -2.96
CA HIS A 129 14.66 -4.61 -3.66
C HIS A 129 15.64 -3.81 -4.52
N GLU A 130 15.17 -2.83 -5.28
CA GLU A 130 16.05 -1.97 -6.07
C GLU A 130 17.06 -1.22 -5.21
N TRP A 131 16.61 -0.69 -4.06
CA TRP A 131 17.50 -0.01 -3.13
C TRP A 131 18.55 -0.95 -2.53
N MET A 132 18.16 -2.19 -2.24
CA MET A 132 19.09 -3.23 -1.77
C MET A 132 20.13 -3.59 -2.84
N SER A 133 19.72 -3.72 -4.11
CA SER A 133 20.61 -4.06 -5.24
C SER A 133 21.59 -2.94 -5.58
N LYS A 134 21.18 -1.68 -5.49
CA LYS A 134 22.00 -0.50 -5.87
C LYS A 134 23.02 -0.08 -4.80
N SER A 135 23.40 -0.97 -3.86
CA SER A 135 24.31 -0.70 -2.72
C SER A 135 23.82 0.37 -1.72
N GLY A 136 22.53 0.71 -1.73
CA GLY A 136 21.93 1.64 -0.76
C GLY A 136 22.03 1.16 0.70
N SER A 137 22.19 -0.16 0.87
CA SER A 137 22.30 -0.90 2.11
C SER A 137 23.74 -1.07 2.63
N GLY A 138 24.70 -0.29 2.11
CA GLY A 138 26.14 -0.42 2.37
C GLY A 138 26.51 -0.86 3.79
N ILE A 139 27.60 -1.60 3.93
CA ILE A 139 27.90 -2.32 5.19
C ILE A 139 28.28 -1.33 6.31
N THR A 140 27.64 -1.47 7.47
CA THR A 140 28.00 -0.74 8.70
C THR A 140 29.38 -1.16 9.20
N VAL A 141 30.01 -0.38 10.07
CA VAL A 141 31.32 -0.69 10.66
C VAL A 141 31.36 -2.07 11.34
N VAL A 142 30.20 -2.57 11.78
CA VAL A 142 30.02 -3.85 12.50
C VAL A 142 29.72 -5.02 11.53
N GLY A 143 29.65 -4.78 10.22
CA GLY A 143 29.40 -5.83 9.22
C GLY A 143 27.92 -6.04 8.85
N ASN A 144 26.98 -5.33 9.50
CA ASN A 144 25.55 -5.42 9.17
C ASN A 144 25.19 -4.53 7.98
N LEU A 145 24.20 -4.90 7.19
CA LEU A 145 23.62 -4.02 6.17
C LEU A 145 23.01 -2.78 6.82
N LYS A 146 23.27 -1.61 6.25
CA LYS A 146 22.73 -0.35 6.76
C LYS A 146 21.23 -0.30 6.53
N ARG A 147 20.51 0.19 7.54
CA ARG A 147 19.06 0.41 7.48
C ARG A 147 18.72 1.60 6.56
N ALA A 148 17.60 1.47 5.84
CA ALA A 148 17.02 2.56 5.07
C ALA A 148 16.65 3.76 5.96
N ARG A 149 16.89 4.99 5.47
CA ARG A 149 16.44 6.19 6.19
C ARG A 149 14.93 6.34 6.05
N ILE A 150 14.29 6.94 7.05
CA ILE A 150 12.86 7.24 7.01
C ILE A 150 12.49 8.06 5.76
N SER A 151 13.36 8.98 5.32
CA SER A 151 13.16 9.74 4.09
C SER A 151 13.09 8.87 2.83
N ASP A 152 13.88 7.81 2.77
CA ASP A 152 13.92 6.90 1.62
C ASP A 152 12.66 6.04 1.61
N VAL A 153 12.28 5.52 2.79
CA VAL A 153 11.04 4.77 3.00
C VAL A 153 9.81 5.59 2.61
N CYS A 154 9.71 6.86 3.04
CA CYS A 154 8.59 7.73 2.65
C CYS A 154 8.53 7.97 1.14
N LYS A 155 9.69 8.07 0.46
CA LYS A 155 9.73 8.19 -1.00
C LYS A 155 9.27 6.92 -1.69
N TRP A 156 9.64 5.74 -1.19
CA TRP A 156 9.14 4.46 -1.69
C TRP A 156 7.63 4.36 -1.54
N VAL A 157 7.10 4.70 -0.36
CA VAL A 157 5.65 4.70 -0.10
C VAL A 157 4.93 5.61 -1.09
N LYS A 158 5.44 6.82 -1.32
CA LYS A 158 4.85 7.75 -2.29
C LYS A 158 4.87 7.16 -3.71
N ARG A 159 6.03 6.75 -4.22
CA ARG A 159 6.14 6.21 -5.58
C ARG A 159 5.32 4.93 -5.78
N SER A 160 5.28 4.07 -4.76
CA SER A 160 4.49 2.83 -4.79
C SER A 160 2.99 3.09 -4.83
N TRP A 161 2.56 4.17 -4.15
CA TRP A 161 1.19 4.62 -4.17
C TRP A 161 0.81 5.24 -5.51
N ASP A 162 1.63 6.18 -6.00
CA ASP A 162 1.46 6.84 -7.31
C ASP A 162 1.51 5.82 -8.49
N ALA A 163 2.13 4.66 -8.29
CA ALA A 163 2.22 3.58 -9.28
C ALA A 163 1.01 2.62 -9.30
N VAL A 164 0.09 2.72 -8.33
CA VAL A 164 -1.19 2.00 -8.40
C VAL A 164 -2.04 2.69 -9.47
N SER A 165 -2.41 1.96 -10.53
CA SER A 165 -3.13 2.58 -11.64
C SER A 165 -4.53 3.05 -11.26
N ASP A 166 -5.00 4.11 -11.91
CA ASP A 166 -6.37 4.61 -11.76
C ASP A 166 -7.39 3.51 -12.08
N GLN A 167 -7.09 2.63 -13.04
CA GLN A 167 -7.94 1.48 -13.38
C GLN A 167 -8.14 0.53 -12.18
N ILE A 168 -7.09 0.23 -11.41
CA ILE A 168 -7.21 -0.57 -10.18
C ILE A 168 -8.08 0.16 -9.16
N VAL A 169 -7.92 1.48 -9.02
CA VAL A 169 -8.74 2.30 -8.11
C VAL A 169 -10.21 2.22 -8.55
N PHE A 170 -10.55 2.56 -9.79
CA PHE A 170 -11.92 2.51 -10.30
C PHE A 170 -12.54 1.12 -10.17
N ASN A 171 -11.82 0.08 -10.56
CA ASN A 171 -12.28 -1.30 -10.46
C ASN A 171 -12.53 -1.70 -9.00
N SER A 172 -11.74 -1.21 -8.05
CA SER A 172 -11.95 -1.49 -6.62
C SER A 172 -13.25 -0.89 -6.08
N PHE A 173 -13.64 0.31 -6.56
CA PHE A 173 -14.91 0.96 -6.23
C PHE A 173 -16.09 0.11 -6.71
N LYS A 174 -16.06 -0.29 -7.99
CA LYS A 174 -17.09 -1.14 -8.59
C LYS A 174 -17.17 -2.52 -7.94
N LYS A 175 -16.04 -3.16 -7.63
CA LYS A 175 -15.98 -4.46 -6.93
C LYS A 175 -16.62 -4.42 -5.55
N CYS A 176 -16.55 -3.27 -4.88
CA CYS A 176 -17.20 -3.06 -3.58
C CYS A 176 -18.65 -2.56 -3.70
N SER A 177 -19.23 -2.52 -4.91
CA SER A 177 -20.55 -1.94 -5.19
C SER A 177 -20.68 -0.49 -4.69
N ILE A 178 -19.58 0.27 -4.76
CA ILE A 178 -19.54 1.70 -4.45
C ILE A 178 -19.42 2.43 -5.78
N SER A 179 -20.57 2.80 -6.35
CA SER A 179 -20.66 3.51 -7.62
C SER A 179 -21.29 4.90 -7.43
N ASN A 180 -20.99 5.81 -8.36
CA ASN A 180 -21.65 7.11 -8.41
C ASN A 180 -23.00 7.06 -9.16
N LEU A 181 -23.24 6.00 -9.94
CA LEU A 181 -24.47 5.81 -10.70
C LEU A 181 -25.53 5.11 -9.86
N LEU A 182 -26.65 5.80 -9.62
CA LEU A 182 -27.76 5.31 -8.80
C LEU A 182 -28.64 4.26 -9.51
N ASP A 183 -28.37 3.97 -10.79
CA ASP A 183 -29.17 3.06 -11.62
C ASP A 183 -28.74 1.58 -11.52
N GLY A 184 -27.66 1.28 -10.79
CA GLY A 184 -27.17 -0.08 -10.55
C GLY A 184 -26.56 -0.75 -11.78
N LEU A 185 -26.40 -0.04 -12.91
CA LEU A 185 -25.86 -0.63 -14.14
C LEU A 185 -24.38 -1.00 -14.05
N GLU A 186 -23.68 -0.52 -13.02
CA GLU A 186 -22.27 -0.86 -12.76
C GLU A 186 -22.07 -2.01 -11.76
N ASP A 187 -23.17 -2.54 -11.19
CA ASP A 187 -23.11 -3.55 -10.12
C ASP A 187 -22.87 -4.98 -10.64
N ASP A 188 -22.98 -5.18 -11.96
CA ASP A 188 -22.77 -6.48 -12.63
C ASP A 188 -21.27 -6.81 -12.90
N MET A 189 -20.33 -6.09 -12.28
CA MET A 189 -18.90 -6.33 -12.48
C MET A 189 -18.48 -7.73 -11.96
N VAL A 190 -17.96 -8.55 -12.87
CA VAL A 190 -17.51 -9.91 -12.58
C VAL A 190 -16.14 -9.85 -11.89
N TYR A 191 -16.10 -10.30 -10.62
CA TYR A 191 -14.89 -10.37 -9.77
C TYR A 191 -13.66 -10.95 -10.51
N GLU A 192 -13.89 -11.89 -11.43
CA GLU A 192 -12.86 -12.60 -12.20
C GLU A 192 -12.03 -11.70 -13.14
N GLU A 193 -12.61 -10.65 -13.73
CA GLU A 193 -11.85 -9.76 -14.65
C GLU A 193 -10.88 -8.86 -13.89
N ILE A 194 -11.28 -8.38 -12.72
CA ILE A 194 -10.40 -7.59 -11.85
C ILE A 194 -9.28 -8.47 -11.31
N ASP A 195 -9.61 -9.69 -10.88
CA ASP A 195 -8.61 -10.61 -10.35
C ASP A 195 -7.58 -10.98 -11.42
N LYS A 196 -8.00 -11.16 -12.68
CA LYS A 196 -7.10 -11.31 -13.83
C LYS A 196 -6.19 -10.10 -14.03
N LEU A 197 -6.72 -8.87 -14.00
CA LEU A 197 -5.92 -7.64 -14.12
C LEU A 197 -4.89 -7.51 -13.00
N ILE A 198 -5.26 -7.85 -11.75
CA ILE A 198 -4.33 -7.85 -10.61
C ILE A 198 -3.25 -8.93 -10.82
N MET A 199 -3.61 -10.12 -11.31
CA MET A 199 -2.66 -11.19 -11.59
C MET A 199 -1.71 -10.84 -12.76
N GLU A 200 -2.20 -10.21 -13.82
CA GLU A 200 -1.39 -9.75 -14.95
C GLU A 200 -0.40 -8.66 -14.49
N TYR A 201 -0.89 -7.69 -13.72
CA TYR A 201 -0.04 -6.68 -13.09
C TYR A 201 1.06 -7.34 -12.25
N GLU A 202 0.74 -8.37 -11.46
CA GLU A 202 1.73 -9.11 -10.68
C GLU A 202 2.78 -9.80 -11.55
N LYS A 203 2.35 -10.42 -12.65
CA LYS A 203 3.25 -11.13 -13.57
C LYS A 203 4.23 -10.17 -14.24
N GLU A 204 3.75 -9.07 -14.79
CA GLU A 204 4.60 -8.03 -15.40
C GLU A 204 5.60 -7.46 -14.39
N ASN A 205 5.17 -7.28 -13.14
CA ASN A 205 6.01 -6.77 -12.08
C ASN A 205 6.99 -7.81 -11.50
N LEU A 206 6.84 -9.10 -11.79
CA LEU A 206 7.79 -10.16 -11.42
C LEU A 206 8.82 -10.43 -12.53
N GLU A 207 8.45 -10.27 -13.80
CA GLU A 207 9.30 -10.58 -14.96
C GLU A 207 10.37 -9.51 -15.27
N GLU A 208 10.23 -8.29 -14.75
CA GLU A 208 11.14 -7.16 -15.03
C GLU A 208 12.55 -7.26 -14.36
N PHE A 209 12.82 -8.33 -13.60
CA PHE A 209 14.10 -8.55 -12.91
C PHE A 209 15.14 -9.36 -13.72
N ASP A 210 14.81 -9.79 -14.94
CA ASP A 210 15.67 -10.70 -15.74
C ASP A 210 16.80 -10.00 -16.53
N GLY A 211 17.02 -8.70 -16.29
CA GLY A 211 18.18 -7.98 -16.79
C GLY A 211 19.34 -8.03 -15.79
N ASP A 212 20.16 -9.09 -15.88
CA ASP A 212 21.43 -9.33 -15.15
C ASP A 212 21.36 -9.88 -13.70
N VAL A 213 20.17 -10.20 -13.17
CA VAL A 213 20.03 -10.80 -11.82
C VAL A 213 19.17 -12.07 -11.88
N GLU A 214 19.77 -13.24 -11.66
CA GLU A 214 19.02 -14.51 -11.59
C GLU A 214 18.17 -14.58 -10.31
N ILE A 215 16.85 -14.65 -10.50
CA ILE A 215 15.86 -14.92 -9.46
C ILE A 215 15.86 -16.44 -9.20
N VAL A 216 16.31 -16.86 -8.02
CA VAL A 216 16.16 -18.26 -7.59
C VAL A 216 14.97 -18.33 -6.63
N SER A 217 13.87 -18.95 -7.06
CA SER A 217 12.76 -19.33 -6.19
C SER A 217 13.10 -20.61 -5.42
N ASN A 218 12.87 -20.62 -4.11
CA ASN A 218 12.91 -21.84 -3.29
C ASN A 218 11.67 -22.70 -3.47
#